data_AF-A0A7Z9JZN5-F1
#
_entry.id   AF-A0A7Z9JZN5-F1
#
_cell.length_a   1.000
_cell.length_b   1.000
_cell.length_c   1.000
_cell.angle_alpha   90.00
_cell.angle_beta   90.00
_cell.angle_gamma   90.00
#
_symmetry.space_group_name_H-M   'P 1'
#
loop_
_entity.id
_entity.type
_entity.pdbx_description
1 polymer ?
#
loop_
_entity_poly.entity_id
_entity_poly.type
_entity_poly.pdbx_seq_one_letter_code
_entity_poly.pdbx_strand_id
1 'polypeptide(L)'
;DLEAIVPHNVHLILVPKVENAKQLKAVDDKIQNIRKDCGRKEPVYLMPILESAKGILNSLEIAKASKNNVAIAIGLEDYTADIGVERTNQGRESLFARSQVVNAARSAGIQAIDTVFSDVGDDVGLRLSVQEAKVLGFDGKGCIHPRQIKPIHEEFAPSKTEIEKAKKIVLAFDIAEKKGLGVVSLGSKMIDPPVVKRALQTIDLAIATKLLNKNWKKN
;
A
#
# COMPACT_ATOMS: atom_id res chain seq x y z
N ASP A 1 11.83 11.92 -20.84
CA ASP A 1 10.76 12.09 -19.83
C ASP A 1 11.22 12.80 -18.58
N LEU A 2 12.18 12.25 -17.83
CA LEU A 2 12.64 12.81 -16.55
C LEU A 2 13.09 14.27 -16.66
N GLU A 3 13.90 14.62 -17.66
CA GLU A 3 14.38 16.01 -17.88
C GLU A 3 13.23 16.98 -18.12
N ALA A 4 12.14 16.52 -18.72
CA ALA A 4 10.97 17.33 -18.99
C ALA A 4 10.11 17.50 -17.72
N ILE A 5 9.86 16.44 -16.96
CA ILE A 5 8.87 16.49 -15.86
C ILE A 5 9.45 16.89 -14.50
N VAL A 6 10.72 16.55 -14.21
CA VAL A 6 11.33 16.79 -12.89
C VAL A 6 11.39 18.28 -12.54
N PRO A 7 11.70 19.20 -13.47
CA PRO A 7 11.64 20.65 -13.19
C PRO A 7 10.23 21.19 -12.91
N HIS A 8 9.16 20.46 -13.23
CA HIS A 8 7.77 20.95 -13.19
C HIS A 8 6.95 20.38 -12.01
N ASN A 9 7.52 20.39 -10.79
CA ASN A 9 6.81 20.02 -9.56
C ASN A 9 6.16 18.62 -9.52
N VAL A 10 6.68 17.64 -10.28
CA VAL A 10 6.25 16.24 -10.14
C VAL A 10 6.59 15.72 -8.73
N HIS A 11 5.62 15.14 -8.02
CA HIS A 11 5.85 14.65 -6.65
C HIS A 11 6.39 13.22 -6.62
N LEU A 12 5.91 12.38 -7.54
CA LEU A 12 6.20 10.96 -7.58
C LEU A 12 6.29 10.50 -9.04
N ILE A 13 7.24 9.61 -9.33
CA ILE A 13 7.40 8.95 -10.62
C ILE A 13 7.15 7.45 -10.45
N LEU A 14 6.23 6.92 -11.24
CA LEU A 14 6.04 5.48 -11.38
C LEU A 14 7.09 4.95 -12.37
N VAL A 15 7.86 3.95 -11.96
CA VAL A 15 8.92 3.36 -12.78
C VAL A 15 8.45 1.98 -13.24
N PRO A 16 8.09 1.78 -14.52
CA PRO A 16 7.58 0.50 -15.00
C PRO A 16 8.69 -0.55 -15.10
N LYS A 17 8.30 -1.83 -15.13
CA LYS A 17 9.14 -3.00 -15.41
C LYS A 17 10.45 -3.04 -14.64
N VAL A 18 10.42 -2.71 -13.35
CA VAL A 18 11.62 -2.77 -12.52
C VAL A 18 11.87 -4.22 -12.11
N GLU A 19 13.05 -4.73 -12.44
CA GLU A 19 13.43 -6.12 -12.21
C GLU A 19 14.57 -6.28 -11.19
N ASN A 20 15.27 -5.20 -10.84
CA ASN A 20 16.36 -5.24 -9.87
C ASN A 20 16.62 -3.87 -9.23
N ALA A 21 17.32 -3.88 -8.10
CA ALA A 21 17.64 -2.66 -7.35
C ALA A 21 18.46 -1.63 -8.15
N LYS A 22 19.34 -2.07 -9.08
CA LYS A 22 20.20 -1.17 -9.86
C LYS A 22 19.39 -0.29 -10.82
N GLN A 23 18.34 -0.83 -11.44
CA GLN A 23 17.45 -0.07 -12.31
C GLN A 23 16.76 1.07 -11.55
N LEU A 24 16.17 0.78 -10.39
CA LEU A 24 15.50 1.80 -9.58
C LEU A 24 16.49 2.87 -9.10
N LYS A 25 17.68 2.44 -8.66
CA LYS A 25 18.73 3.35 -8.22
C LYS A 25 19.23 4.28 -9.34
N ALA A 26 19.41 3.75 -10.56
CA ALA A 26 19.82 4.56 -11.70
C ALA A 26 18.78 5.65 -12.04
N VAL A 27 17.48 5.34 -11.93
CA VAL A 27 16.41 6.33 -12.10
C VAL A 27 16.46 7.39 -10.99
N ASP A 28 16.64 6.99 -9.73
CA ASP A 28 16.78 7.92 -8.61
C ASP A 28 17.99 8.85 -8.80
N ASP A 29 19.16 8.30 -9.11
CA ASP A 29 20.39 9.05 -9.30
C ASP A 29 20.24 10.08 -10.45
N LYS A 30 19.57 9.70 -11.56
CA LYS A 30 19.24 10.63 -12.66
C LYS A 30 18.32 11.75 -12.22
N ILE A 31 17.29 11.45 -11.42
CA ILE A 31 16.39 12.46 -10.83
C ILE A 31 17.17 13.40 -9.90
N GLN A 32 18.08 12.88 -9.06
CA GLN A 32 18.90 13.71 -8.17
C GLN A 32 19.76 14.69 -8.96
N ASN A 33 20.35 14.26 -10.08
CA ASN A 33 21.12 15.13 -10.95
C ASN A 33 20.26 16.24 -11.56
N ILE A 34 19.10 15.90 -12.15
CA ILE A 34 18.21 16.91 -12.73
C ILE A 34 17.73 17.91 -11.67
N ARG A 35 17.38 17.43 -10.47
CA ARG A 35 16.98 18.30 -9.34
C ARG A 35 18.08 19.28 -8.98
N LYS A 36 19.34 18.82 -8.96
CA LYS A 36 20.50 19.67 -8.68
C LYS A 36 20.67 20.73 -9.78
N ASP A 37 20.56 20.33 -11.05
CA ASP A 37 20.76 21.22 -12.20
C ASP A 37 19.67 22.29 -12.32
N CYS A 38 18.42 21.97 -11.99
CA CYS A 38 17.30 22.93 -11.99
C CYS A 38 17.09 23.66 -10.65
N GLY A 39 17.94 23.42 -9.65
CA GLY A 39 17.84 24.07 -8.33
C GLY A 39 16.63 23.64 -7.48
N ARG A 40 15.98 22.52 -7.82
CA ARG A 40 14.80 22.02 -7.10
C ARG A 40 15.19 21.39 -5.76
N LYS A 41 14.55 21.83 -4.67
CA LYS A 41 14.84 21.35 -3.30
C LYS A 41 13.95 20.21 -2.86
N GLU A 42 12.70 20.17 -3.33
CA GLU A 42 11.70 19.17 -2.96
C GLU A 42 12.10 17.80 -3.53
N PRO A 43 11.94 16.71 -2.75
CA PRO A 43 12.17 15.36 -3.25
C PRO A 43 11.21 15.02 -4.38
N VAL A 44 11.63 14.08 -5.21
CA VAL A 44 10.76 13.35 -6.13
C VAL A 44 10.77 11.91 -5.65
N TYR A 45 9.60 11.39 -5.32
CA TYR A 45 9.44 10.04 -4.82
C TYR A 45 9.33 9.04 -5.96
N LEU A 46 9.56 7.77 -5.64
CA LEU A 46 9.51 6.67 -6.58
C LEU A 46 8.45 5.65 -6.17
N MET A 47 7.86 5.05 -7.19
CA MET A 47 7.02 3.87 -7.06
C MET A 47 7.33 2.90 -8.22
N PRO A 48 8.26 1.93 -8.04
CA PRO A 48 8.46 0.88 -9.03
C PRO A 48 7.17 0.05 -9.21
N ILE A 49 6.90 -0.34 -10.45
CA ILE A 49 5.90 -1.36 -10.79
C ILE A 49 6.64 -2.66 -11.08
N LEU A 50 6.26 -3.73 -10.37
CA LEU A 50 6.76 -5.07 -10.59
C LEU A 50 5.82 -5.84 -11.51
N GLU A 51 6.36 -6.25 -12.65
CA GLU A 51 5.59 -6.71 -13.80
C GLU A 51 6.18 -8.01 -14.40
N SER A 52 7.18 -8.60 -13.75
CA SER A 52 7.82 -9.86 -14.17
C SER A 52 8.13 -10.75 -12.96
N ALA A 53 8.28 -12.06 -13.18
CA ALA A 53 8.70 -13.01 -12.16
C ALA A 53 10.01 -12.59 -11.48
N LYS A 54 10.95 -12.07 -12.28
CA LYS A 54 12.22 -11.54 -11.77
C LYS A 54 12.02 -10.33 -10.87
N GLY A 55 11.17 -9.37 -11.26
CA GLY A 55 10.81 -8.23 -10.41
C GLY A 55 10.16 -8.66 -9.10
N ILE A 56 9.26 -9.65 -9.13
CA ILE A 56 8.62 -10.20 -7.94
C ILE A 56 9.62 -10.87 -6.99
N LEU A 57 10.53 -11.70 -7.51
CA LEU A 57 11.57 -12.35 -6.70
C LEU A 57 12.55 -11.33 -6.09
N ASN A 58 12.84 -10.25 -6.82
CA ASN A 58 13.73 -9.17 -6.37
C ASN A 58 12.98 -8.04 -5.61
N SER A 59 11.70 -8.21 -5.30
CA SER A 59 10.86 -7.16 -4.71
C SER A 59 11.45 -6.52 -3.45
N LEU A 60 12.09 -7.30 -2.57
CA LEU A 60 12.70 -6.78 -1.34
C LEU A 60 13.90 -5.86 -1.61
N GLU A 61 14.80 -6.25 -2.50
CA GLU A 61 15.96 -5.42 -2.85
C GLU A 61 15.54 -4.16 -3.60
N ILE A 62 14.53 -4.26 -4.48
CA ILE A 62 13.95 -3.12 -5.19
C ILE A 62 13.30 -2.17 -4.19
N ALA A 63 12.50 -2.69 -3.25
CA ALA A 63 11.84 -1.89 -2.22
C ALA A 63 12.85 -1.07 -1.39
N LYS A 64 14.04 -1.61 -1.13
CA LYS A 64 15.11 -0.97 -0.34
C LYS A 64 16.14 -0.18 -1.17
N ALA A 65 16.02 -0.16 -2.50
CA ALA A 65 17.07 0.37 -3.37
C ALA A 65 17.27 1.89 -3.27
N SER A 66 16.26 2.64 -2.81
CA SER A 66 16.32 4.09 -2.65
C SER A 66 15.51 4.55 -1.44
N LYS A 67 16.02 5.57 -0.74
CA LYS A 67 15.30 6.30 0.31
C LYS A 67 14.10 7.11 -0.20
N ASN A 68 14.07 7.41 -1.50
CA ASN A 68 12.96 8.13 -2.15
C ASN A 68 11.88 7.16 -2.64
N ASN A 69 12.10 5.85 -2.53
CA ASN A 69 11.06 4.86 -2.78
C ASN A 69 10.06 4.89 -1.63
N VAL A 70 8.79 5.18 -1.94
CA VAL A 70 7.73 5.32 -0.92
C VAL A 70 6.60 4.31 -1.09
N ALA A 71 6.58 3.60 -2.22
CA ALA A 71 5.57 2.61 -2.52
C ALA A 71 6.08 1.60 -3.56
N ILE A 72 5.50 0.41 -3.60
CA ILE A 72 5.73 -0.55 -4.69
C ILE A 72 4.38 -0.99 -5.24
N ALA A 73 4.26 -0.99 -6.56
CA ALA A 73 3.07 -1.44 -7.25
C ALA A 73 3.33 -2.80 -7.91
N ILE A 74 2.26 -3.57 -8.12
CA ILE A 74 2.29 -4.79 -8.93
C ILE A 74 1.41 -4.61 -10.17
N GLY A 75 1.94 -4.92 -11.35
CA GLY A 75 1.20 -4.93 -12.60
C GLY A 75 0.90 -6.37 -13.01
N LEU A 76 -0.33 -6.83 -12.74
CA LEU A 76 -0.66 -8.24 -12.95
C LEU A 76 -0.78 -8.63 -14.42
N GLU A 77 -1.17 -7.73 -15.31
CA GLU A 77 -1.34 -8.06 -16.73
C GLU A 77 -0.02 -8.54 -17.34
N ASP A 78 1.02 -7.71 -17.21
CA ASP A 78 2.37 -8.03 -17.67
C ASP A 78 2.97 -9.20 -16.87
N TYR A 79 2.74 -9.26 -15.56
CA TYR A 79 3.23 -10.37 -14.75
C TYR A 79 2.66 -11.73 -15.18
N THR A 80 1.35 -11.81 -15.42
CA THR A 80 0.70 -13.07 -15.86
C THR A 80 1.17 -13.47 -17.25
N ALA A 81 1.40 -12.49 -18.14
CA ALA A 81 2.01 -12.74 -19.44
C ALA A 81 3.44 -13.29 -19.30
N ASP A 82 4.25 -12.72 -18.40
CA ASP A 82 5.64 -13.14 -18.14
C ASP A 82 5.74 -14.59 -17.63
N ILE A 83 4.82 -15.01 -16.75
CA ILE A 83 4.77 -16.40 -16.25
C ILE A 83 3.96 -17.36 -17.12
N GLY A 84 3.37 -16.88 -18.22
CA GLY A 84 2.64 -17.70 -19.19
C GLY A 84 1.30 -18.24 -18.71
N VAL A 85 0.57 -17.49 -17.89
CA VAL A 85 -0.76 -17.88 -17.38
C VAL A 85 -1.82 -16.84 -17.73
N GLU A 86 -3.08 -17.28 -17.76
CA GLU A 86 -4.21 -16.37 -17.87
C GLU A 86 -4.54 -15.77 -16.49
N ARG A 87 -4.82 -14.46 -16.47
CA ARG A 87 -5.27 -13.78 -15.27
C ARG A 87 -6.69 -14.19 -14.93
N THR A 88 -6.95 -14.54 -13.67
CA THR A 88 -8.28 -14.97 -13.24
C THR A 88 -8.88 -14.01 -12.21
N ASN A 89 -10.21 -13.97 -12.15
CA ASN A 89 -10.91 -13.20 -11.09
C ASN A 89 -10.66 -13.77 -9.68
N GLN A 90 -10.25 -15.04 -9.57
CA GLN A 90 -9.91 -15.65 -8.28
C GLN A 90 -8.49 -15.29 -7.81
N GLY A 91 -7.62 -14.77 -8.69
CA GLY A 91 -6.28 -14.30 -8.34
C GLY A 91 -5.32 -15.36 -7.79
N ARG A 92 -5.62 -16.66 -7.94
CA ARG A 92 -4.78 -17.75 -7.40
C ARG A 92 -3.41 -17.77 -8.05
N GLU A 93 -3.36 -17.51 -9.35
CA GLU A 93 -2.14 -17.43 -10.16
C GLU A 93 -1.21 -16.30 -9.72
N SER A 94 -1.76 -15.25 -9.08
CA SER A 94 -1.01 -14.07 -8.63
C SER A 94 -0.85 -13.98 -7.12
N LEU A 95 -1.40 -14.93 -6.35
CA LEU A 95 -1.40 -14.90 -4.88
C LEU A 95 0.01 -14.82 -4.31
N PHE A 96 0.95 -15.62 -4.83
CA PHE A 96 2.35 -15.57 -4.41
C PHE A 96 2.96 -14.19 -4.68
N ALA A 97 2.81 -13.68 -5.91
CA ALA A 97 3.37 -12.40 -6.30
C ALA A 97 2.84 -11.24 -5.47
N ARG A 98 1.51 -11.17 -5.30
CA ARG A 98 0.84 -10.17 -4.47
C ARG A 98 1.32 -10.22 -3.02
N SER A 99 1.40 -11.42 -2.43
CA SER A 99 1.86 -11.62 -1.06
C SER A 99 3.33 -11.24 -0.88
N GLN A 100 4.18 -11.57 -1.86
CA GLN A 100 5.60 -11.25 -1.86
C GLN A 100 5.80 -9.72 -1.92
N VAL A 101 5.05 -9.02 -2.76
CA VAL A 101 5.09 -7.54 -2.86
C VAL A 101 4.68 -6.88 -1.56
N VAL A 102 3.59 -7.34 -0.92
CA VAL A 102 3.17 -6.80 0.38
C VAL A 102 4.26 -6.98 1.44
N ASN A 103 4.84 -8.18 1.55
CA ASN A 103 5.90 -8.43 2.53
C ASN A 103 7.16 -7.59 2.27
N ALA A 104 7.56 -7.45 1.00
CA ALA A 104 8.68 -6.60 0.61
C ALA A 104 8.42 -5.13 1.00
N ALA A 105 7.24 -4.60 0.70
CA ALA A 105 6.84 -3.24 1.04
C ALA A 105 6.88 -3.00 2.55
N ARG A 106 6.29 -3.91 3.34
CA ARG A 106 6.29 -3.82 4.81
C ARG A 106 7.68 -3.93 5.41
N SER A 107 8.55 -4.78 4.85
CA SER A 107 9.96 -4.90 5.28
C SER A 107 10.77 -3.62 5.01
N ALA A 108 10.43 -2.89 3.96
CA ALA A 108 11.05 -1.60 3.63
C ALA A 108 10.34 -0.40 4.29
N GLY A 109 9.21 -0.60 4.97
CA GLY A 109 8.44 0.47 5.60
C GLY A 109 7.71 1.38 4.60
N ILE A 110 7.38 0.86 3.41
CA ILE A 110 6.73 1.59 2.32
C ILE A 110 5.34 1.02 2.01
N GLN A 111 4.58 1.73 1.17
CA GLN A 111 3.24 1.30 0.78
C GLN A 111 3.27 0.18 -0.27
N ALA A 112 2.27 -0.70 -0.24
CA ALA A 112 2.01 -1.68 -1.28
C ALA A 112 0.76 -1.28 -2.06
N ILE A 113 0.85 -1.18 -3.39
CA ILE A 113 -0.25 -0.81 -4.28
C ILE A 113 -0.61 -1.99 -5.19
N ASP A 114 -1.87 -2.41 -5.15
CA ASP A 114 -2.37 -3.53 -5.94
C ASP A 114 -2.59 -3.15 -7.41
N THR A 115 -2.72 -4.16 -8.27
CA THR A 115 -2.91 -4.00 -9.72
C THR A 115 -4.22 -3.31 -10.09
N VAL A 116 -4.35 -2.86 -11.34
CA VAL A 116 -5.60 -2.34 -11.91
C VAL A 116 -6.67 -3.43 -12.06
N PHE A 117 -7.95 -3.03 -12.09
CA PHE A 117 -9.06 -3.89 -12.49
C PHE A 117 -9.53 -3.47 -13.90
N SER A 118 -9.42 -4.38 -14.87
CA SER A 118 -9.57 -4.08 -16.30
C SER A 118 -11.03 -3.94 -16.75
N ASP A 119 -11.95 -4.72 -16.18
CA ASP A 119 -13.37 -4.62 -16.50
C ASP A 119 -13.98 -3.38 -15.81
N VAL A 120 -14.11 -2.30 -16.57
CA VAL A 120 -14.69 -1.04 -16.07
C VAL A 120 -16.20 -1.13 -15.84
N GLY A 121 -16.87 -2.11 -16.47
CA GLY A 121 -18.32 -2.32 -16.35
C GLY A 121 -18.73 -3.08 -15.09
N ASP A 122 -17.83 -3.90 -14.55
CA ASP A 122 -18.10 -4.78 -13.41
C ASP A 122 -17.76 -4.12 -12.05
N ASP A 123 -18.72 -3.35 -11.51
CA ASP A 123 -18.60 -2.73 -10.17
C ASP A 123 -18.49 -3.79 -9.05
N VAL A 124 -19.18 -4.92 -9.20
CA VAL A 124 -19.21 -5.97 -8.17
C VAL A 124 -17.87 -6.68 -8.11
N GLY A 125 -17.33 -7.09 -9.26
CA GLY A 125 -16.00 -7.69 -9.37
C GLY A 125 -14.90 -6.75 -8.89
N LEU A 126 -15.00 -5.44 -9.19
CA LEU A 126 -14.07 -4.45 -8.66
C LEU A 126 -14.09 -4.42 -7.12
N ARG A 127 -15.27 -4.33 -6.50
CA ARG A 127 -15.38 -4.27 -5.03
C ARG A 127 -14.80 -5.51 -4.37
N LEU A 128 -15.12 -6.69 -4.89
CA LEU A 128 -14.55 -7.96 -4.42
C LEU A 128 -13.02 -7.98 -4.56
N SER A 129 -12.49 -7.51 -5.69
CA SER A 129 -11.05 -7.41 -5.92
C SER A 129 -10.36 -6.45 -4.93
N VAL A 130 -11.00 -5.33 -4.60
CA VAL A 130 -10.48 -4.37 -3.62
C VAL A 130 -10.52 -4.94 -2.20
N GLN A 131 -11.61 -5.62 -1.82
CA GLN A 131 -11.72 -6.28 -0.53
C GLN A 131 -10.62 -7.34 -0.36
N GLU A 132 -10.35 -8.14 -1.39
CA GLU A 132 -9.26 -9.11 -1.38
C GLU A 132 -7.89 -8.42 -1.23
N ALA A 133 -7.64 -7.33 -1.97
CA ALA A 133 -6.41 -6.57 -1.86
C ALA A 133 -6.20 -6.02 -0.43
N LYS A 134 -7.25 -5.48 0.19
CA LYS A 134 -7.24 -5.02 1.59
C LYS A 134 -6.91 -6.16 2.55
N VAL A 135 -7.48 -7.35 2.34
CA VAL A 135 -7.21 -8.54 3.18
C VAL A 135 -5.75 -9.01 3.04
N LEU A 136 -5.19 -8.98 1.84
CA LEU A 136 -3.77 -9.30 1.60
C LEU A 136 -2.82 -8.26 2.22
N GLY A 137 -3.31 -7.06 2.51
CA GLY A 137 -2.57 -6.00 3.18
C GLY A 137 -2.04 -4.90 2.27
N PHE A 138 -2.62 -4.73 1.06
CA PHE A 138 -2.36 -3.57 0.20
C PHE A 138 -2.96 -2.29 0.79
N ASP A 139 -2.33 -1.15 0.51
CA ASP A 139 -2.75 0.19 0.93
C ASP A 139 -3.65 0.89 -0.09
N GLY A 140 -3.67 0.39 -1.33
CA GLY A 140 -4.41 0.97 -2.44
C GLY A 140 -4.38 0.07 -3.66
N LYS A 141 -4.95 0.56 -4.76
CA LYS A 141 -5.09 -0.17 -6.01
C LYS A 141 -4.94 0.78 -7.21
N GLY A 142 -4.35 0.30 -8.30
CA GLY A 142 -4.36 0.99 -9.57
C GLY A 142 -5.80 1.27 -10.05
N CYS A 143 -6.06 2.48 -10.53
CA CYS A 143 -7.37 2.94 -10.97
C CYS A 143 -7.25 3.46 -12.40
N ILE A 144 -8.01 2.87 -13.33
CA ILE A 144 -7.92 3.19 -14.76
C ILE A 144 -9.16 3.93 -15.29
N HIS A 145 -10.21 4.04 -14.49
CA HIS A 145 -11.42 4.74 -14.88
C HIS A 145 -12.05 5.51 -13.72
N PRO A 146 -12.57 6.75 -13.92
CA PRO A 146 -13.13 7.57 -12.84
C PRO A 146 -14.24 6.90 -12.02
N ARG A 147 -15.05 6.02 -12.63
CA ARG A 147 -16.09 5.26 -11.93
C ARG A 147 -15.54 4.32 -10.86
N GLN A 148 -14.28 3.91 -10.95
CA GLN A 148 -13.63 3.02 -9.99
C GLN A 148 -13.19 3.77 -8.72
N ILE A 149 -13.04 5.10 -8.77
CA ILE A 149 -12.49 5.90 -7.66
C ILE A 149 -13.32 5.73 -6.39
N LYS A 150 -14.62 5.94 -6.48
CA LYS A 150 -15.53 5.84 -5.33
C LYS A 150 -15.55 4.44 -4.70
N PRO A 151 -15.82 3.34 -5.44
CA PRO A 151 -15.82 2.00 -4.87
C PRO A 151 -14.44 1.61 -4.30
N ILE A 152 -13.32 1.97 -4.95
CA ILE A 152 -11.98 1.71 -4.41
C ILE A 152 -11.81 2.39 -3.04
N HIS A 153 -12.14 3.67 -2.93
CA HIS A 153 -12.03 4.39 -1.64
C HIS A 153 -12.95 3.81 -0.56
N GLU A 154 -14.18 3.46 -0.90
CA GLU A 154 -15.14 2.89 0.05
C GLU A 154 -14.67 1.55 0.63
N GLU A 155 -14.15 0.66 -0.22
CA GLU A 155 -13.75 -0.69 0.21
C GLU A 155 -12.39 -0.70 0.96
N PHE A 156 -11.44 0.18 0.59
CA PHE A 156 -10.19 0.34 1.36
C PHE A 156 -10.40 1.03 2.71
N ALA A 157 -11.40 1.92 2.82
CA ALA A 157 -11.71 2.58 4.08
C ALA A 157 -12.14 1.58 5.17
N PRO A 158 -11.84 1.85 6.44
CA PRO A 158 -12.31 1.00 7.53
C PRO A 158 -13.82 1.18 7.72
N SER A 159 -14.53 0.07 7.84
CA SER A 159 -15.96 0.03 8.14
C SER A 159 -16.23 0.55 9.55
N LYS A 160 -17.48 0.98 9.80
CA LYS A 160 -17.92 1.41 11.15
C LYS A 160 -17.64 0.34 12.20
N THR A 161 -17.87 -0.93 11.87
CA THR A 161 -17.62 -2.09 12.73
C THR A 161 -16.13 -2.27 13.04
N GLU A 162 -15.25 -2.10 12.06
CA GLU A 162 -13.79 -2.12 12.26
C GLU A 162 -13.33 -0.98 13.17
N ILE A 163 -13.85 0.23 12.94
CA ILE A 163 -13.54 1.42 13.75
C ILE A 163 -13.95 1.21 15.21
N GLU A 164 -15.20 0.82 15.46
CA GLU A 164 -15.70 0.62 16.83
C GLU A 164 -14.96 -0.49 17.58
N LYS A 165 -14.59 -1.57 16.87
CA LYS A 165 -13.74 -2.62 17.44
C LYS A 165 -12.35 -2.10 17.78
N ALA A 166 -11.74 -1.32 16.89
CA ALA A 166 -10.42 -0.74 17.11
C ALA A 166 -10.41 0.23 18.30
N LYS A 167 -11.44 1.08 18.44
CA LYS A 167 -11.60 1.97 19.61
C LYS A 167 -11.63 1.18 20.92
N LYS A 168 -12.43 0.12 21.00
CA LYS A 168 -12.54 -0.73 22.20
C LYS A 168 -11.19 -1.36 22.57
N ILE A 169 -10.43 -1.83 21.57
CA ILE A 169 -9.11 -2.41 21.79
C ILE A 169 -8.14 -1.37 22.36
N VAL A 170 -8.06 -0.20 21.73
CA VAL A 170 -7.15 0.88 22.15
C VAL A 170 -7.50 1.37 23.55
N LEU A 171 -8.78 1.61 23.84
CA LEU A 171 -9.21 2.06 25.18
C LEU A 171 -8.95 1.01 26.28
N ALA A 172 -9.18 -0.27 25.98
CA ALA A 172 -8.89 -1.34 26.93
C ALA A 172 -7.38 -1.41 27.24
N PHE A 173 -6.53 -1.26 26.23
CA PHE A 173 -5.08 -1.26 26.41
C PHE A 173 -4.58 -0.02 27.15
N ASP A 174 -5.09 1.17 26.84
CA ASP A 174 -4.76 2.41 27.58
C ASP A 174 -5.06 2.28 29.09
N ILE A 175 -6.15 1.59 29.46
CA ILE A 175 -6.52 1.32 30.86
C ILE A 175 -5.54 0.32 31.50
N ALA A 176 -5.12 -0.70 30.75
CA ALA A 176 -4.18 -1.72 31.21
C ALA A 176 -2.79 -1.13 31.45
N GLU A 177 -2.27 -0.33 30.52
CA GLU A 177 -0.98 0.36 30.66
C GLU A 177 -0.94 1.26 31.89
N LYS A 178 -2.02 2.01 32.15
CA LYS A 178 -2.15 2.83 33.38
C LYS A 178 -2.09 2.02 34.68
N LYS A 179 -2.41 0.73 34.63
CA LYS A 179 -2.31 -0.22 35.74
C LYS A 179 -0.98 -0.99 35.75
N GLY A 180 -0.05 -0.68 34.85
CA GLY A 180 1.21 -1.40 34.70
C GLY A 180 1.08 -2.78 34.07
N LEU A 181 -0.02 -3.06 33.37
CA LEU A 181 -0.29 -4.35 32.73
C LEU A 181 0.06 -4.27 31.23
N GLY A 182 0.86 -5.22 30.74
CA GLY A 182 1.21 -5.32 29.31
C GLY A 182 0.21 -6.09 28.44
N VAL A 183 -0.81 -6.71 29.04
CA VAL A 183 -1.87 -7.46 28.36
C VAL A 183 -3.21 -7.27 29.08
N VAL A 184 -4.32 -7.35 28.35
CA VAL A 184 -5.68 -7.25 28.91
C VAL A 184 -6.67 -8.14 28.17
N SER A 185 -7.64 -8.70 28.89
CA SER A 185 -8.73 -9.47 28.28
C SER A 185 -9.90 -8.55 27.93
N LEU A 186 -10.40 -8.65 26.69
CA LEU A 186 -11.65 -8.01 26.25
C LEU A 186 -12.60 -9.10 25.74
N GLY A 187 -13.58 -9.47 26.57
CA GLY A 187 -14.40 -10.66 26.35
C GLY A 187 -13.55 -11.94 26.45
N SER A 188 -13.62 -12.81 25.45
CA SER A 188 -12.82 -14.04 25.37
C SER A 188 -11.44 -13.87 24.70
N LYS A 189 -11.07 -12.64 24.30
CA LYS A 189 -9.85 -12.37 23.54
C LYS A 189 -8.81 -11.62 24.36
N MET A 190 -7.57 -12.07 24.25
CA MET A 190 -6.40 -11.36 24.78
C MET A 190 -6.03 -10.20 23.85
N ILE A 191 -5.73 -9.05 24.44
CA ILE A 191 -5.19 -7.86 23.78
C ILE A 191 -3.74 -7.71 24.22
N ASP A 192 -2.86 -7.76 23.24
CA ASP A 192 -1.41 -7.62 23.35
C ASP A 192 -0.91 -6.51 22.38
N PRO A 193 0.38 -6.12 22.42
CA PRO A 193 0.88 -5.03 21.58
C PRO A 193 0.65 -5.21 20.06
N PRO A 194 0.77 -6.41 19.45
CA PRO A 194 0.40 -6.63 18.05
C PRO A 194 -1.08 -6.39 17.74
N VAL A 195 -2.00 -6.80 18.61
CA VAL A 195 -3.44 -6.52 18.44
C VAL A 195 -3.72 -5.01 18.51
N VAL A 196 -3.08 -4.31 19.44
CA VAL A 196 -3.20 -2.85 19.59
C VAL A 196 -2.62 -2.12 18.40
N LYS A 197 -1.45 -2.52 17.90
CA LYS A 197 -0.81 -1.93 16.72
C LYS A 197 -1.74 -1.95 15.51
N ARG A 198 -2.41 -3.08 15.26
CA ARG A 198 -3.41 -3.18 14.18
C ARG A 198 -4.62 -2.27 14.41
N ALA A 199 -5.11 -2.20 15.64
CA ALA A 199 -6.22 -1.31 15.98
C ALA A 199 -5.86 0.17 15.77
N LEU A 200 -4.65 0.58 16.17
CA LEU A 200 -4.14 1.93 15.93
C LEU A 200 -4.06 2.25 14.43
N GLN A 201 -3.57 1.33 13.60
CA GLN A 201 -3.56 1.50 12.14
C GLN A 201 -4.98 1.73 11.57
N THR A 202 -5.98 0.98 12.05
CA THR A 202 -7.39 1.20 11.67
C THR A 202 -7.88 2.59 12.09
N ILE A 203 -7.53 3.05 13.29
CA ILE A 203 -7.88 4.39 13.80
C ILE A 203 -7.21 5.49 12.96
N ASP A 204 -5.92 5.35 12.66
CA ASP A 204 -5.15 6.32 11.87
C ASP A 204 -5.73 6.43 10.45
N LEU A 205 -6.08 5.30 9.84
CA LEU A 205 -6.74 5.28 8.53
C LEU A 205 -8.13 5.91 8.58
N ALA A 206 -8.92 5.65 9.63
CA ALA A 206 -10.23 6.26 9.81
C ALA A 206 -10.14 7.80 9.98
N ILE A 207 -9.10 8.28 10.65
CA ILE A 207 -8.81 9.72 10.78
C ILE A 207 -8.39 10.31 9.43
N ALA A 208 -7.46 9.65 8.73
CA ALA A 208 -6.97 10.11 7.42
C ALA A 208 -8.10 10.19 6.38
N THR A 209 -9.05 9.27 6.45
CA THR A 209 -10.25 9.22 5.60
C THR A 209 -11.43 10.04 6.12
N LYS A 210 -11.25 10.81 7.20
CA LYS A 210 -12.28 11.67 7.83
C LYS A 210 -13.53 10.92 8.34
N LEU A 211 -13.43 9.61 8.54
CA LEU A 211 -14.47 8.78 9.17
C LEU A 211 -14.43 8.86 10.71
N LEU A 212 -13.32 9.33 11.27
CA LEU A 212 -13.14 9.50 12.70
C LEU A 212 -12.43 10.83 13.01
N ASN A 213 -12.86 11.52 14.07
CA ASN A 213 -12.20 12.74 14.52
C ASN A 213 -10.89 12.41 15.27
N LYS A 214 -9.84 13.23 15.10
CA LYS A 214 -8.58 13.12 15.87
C LYS A 214 -8.79 13.09 17.39
N ASN A 215 -9.82 13.78 17.89
CA ASN A 215 -10.15 13.86 19.32
C ASN A 215 -11.10 12.76 19.79
N TRP A 216 -11.24 11.64 19.07
CA TRP A 216 -12.22 10.58 19.40
C TRP A 216 -12.10 9.99 20.81
N LYS A 217 -10.94 10.09 21.46
CA LYS A 217 -10.74 9.64 22.85
C LYS A 217 -11.33 10.59 23.92
N LYS A 218 -11.74 11.80 23.53
CA LYS A 218 -12.27 12.84 24.45
C LYS A 218 -13.80 12.89 24.48
N ASN A 219 -14.46 12.13 23.60
CA ASN A 219 -15.92 12.07 23.48
C ASN A 219 -16.45 10.76 24.06
#